data_AF-A0A2V6NZX0-F1
#
_entry.id   AF-A0A2V6NZX0-F1
#
_cell.length_a   1.000
_cell.length_b   1.000
_cell.length_c   1.000
_cell.angle_alpha   90.00
_cell.angle_beta   90.00
_cell.angle_gamma   90.00
#
_symmetry.space_group_name_H-M   'P 1'
#
loop_
_entity.id
_entity.type
_entity.pdbx_description
1 polymer ?
#
loop_
_entity_poly.entity_id
_entity_poly.type
_entity_poly.pdbx_seq_one_letter_code
_entity_poly.pdbx_strand_id
1 'polypeptide(L)'
;MTYDSKGRRDPYEPLEVTSGPKWLTVSSTRLTGIVWSQRGTYALLEGSDGIGYILRPGDTLGDGRLVEIGTESAVFNVVSRPGSPPTRVTLRLKTD
;
A
#
# COMPACT_ATOMS: atom_id res chain seq x y z
N MET A 1 33.88 -38.77 4.69
CA MET A 1 33.81 -37.30 4.47
C MET A 1 32.36 -36.98 4.19
N THR A 2 31.64 -36.44 5.16
CA THR A 2 30.19 -36.23 5.07
C THR A 2 29.94 -34.73 5.13
N TYR A 3 29.31 -34.20 4.08
CA TYR A 3 28.95 -32.79 3.98
C TYR A 3 27.71 -32.52 4.83
N ASP A 4 27.86 -31.73 5.89
CA ASP A 4 26.76 -31.25 6.73
C ASP A 4 26.19 -29.95 6.14
N SER A 5 24.89 -29.97 5.83
CA SER A 5 24.18 -28.87 5.16
C SER A 5 23.11 -28.28 6.08
N LYS A 6 23.48 -27.76 7.24
CA LYS A 6 22.51 -27.05 8.10
C LYS A 6 23.06 -25.71 8.58
N GLY A 7 22.36 -24.62 8.22
CA GLY A 7 22.42 -23.40 9.02
C GLY A 7 22.60 -22.07 8.29
N ARG A 8 22.42 -21.98 6.97
CA ARG A 8 22.30 -20.64 6.35
C ARG A 8 20.85 -20.15 6.49
N ARG A 9 20.60 -19.29 7.50
CA ARG A 9 19.45 -18.36 7.46
C ARG A 9 19.56 -17.57 6.16
N ASP A 10 18.47 -17.52 5.41
CA ASP A 10 18.41 -16.74 4.18
C ASP A 10 18.63 -15.25 4.51
N PRO A 11 19.62 -14.58 3.89
CA PRO A 11 19.95 -13.19 4.19
C PRO A 11 18.96 -12.18 3.61
N TYR A 12 17.95 -12.63 2.86
CA TYR A 12 16.91 -11.77 2.30
C TYR A 12 15.62 -11.89 3.11
N GLU A 13 15.63 -11.35 4.33
CA GLU A 13 14.37 -10.89 4.91
C GLU A 13 13.98 -9.61 4.17
N PRO A 14 12.85 -9.58 3.43
CA PRO A 14 12.37 -8.34 2.86
C PRO A 14 12.18 -7.38 4.01
N LEU A 15 12.92 -6.26 3.97
CA LEU A 15 12.76 -5.17 4.91
C LEU A 15 11.26 -4.83 4.94
N GLU A 16 10.57 -5.08 6.06
CA GLU A 16 9.22 -4.57 6.31
C GLU A 16 9.33 -3.04 6.43
N VAL A 17 9.56 -2.38 5.30
CA VAL A 17 9.37 -0.94 5.17
C VAL A 17 7.87 -0.74 5.14
N THR A 18 7.39 0.04 6.09
CA THR A 18 5.99 0.39 6.30
C THR A 18 5.22 -0.65 7.12
N SER A 19 5.37 -0.54 8.44
CA SER A 19 4.21 -0.72 9.30
C SER A 19 3.72 0.66 9.71
N GLY A 20 2.89 1.26 8.85
CA GLY A 20 1.76 2.00 9.39
C GLY A 20 1.01 1.08 10.37
N PRO A 21 0.31 1.63 11.37
CA PRO A 21 -0.19 0.81 12.47
C PRO A 21 -1.03 -0.35 11.90
N LYS A 22 -0.83 -1.56 12.44
CA LYS A 22 -1.36 -2.86 11.95
C LYS A 22 -2.87 -2.94 11.70
N TRP A 23 -3.62 -1.89 12.03
CA TRP A 23 -5.05 -1.75 11.87
C TRP A 23 -5.46 -0.88 10.66
N LEU A 24 -4.51 -0.21 10.00
CA LEU A 24 -4.81 0.61 8.83
C LEU A 24 -5.01 -0.31 7.62
N THR A 25 -6.23 -0.34 7.10
CA THR A 25 -6.59 -1.09 5.89
C THR A 25 -6.98 -0.11 4.79
N VAL A 26 -6.67 -0.37 3.52
CA VAL A 26 -7.09 0.50 2.40
C VAL A 26 -8.60 0.75 2.42
N SER A 27 -9.40 -0.26 2.76
CA SER A 27 -10.87 -0.14 2.88
C SER A 27 -11.34 0.80 3.99
N SER A 28 -10.49 1.07 4.99
CA SER A 28 -10.77 1.99 6.10
C SER A 28 -10.32 3.43 5.82
N THR A 29 -9.83 3.69 4.60
CA THR A 29 -9.34 5.00 4.18
C THR A 29 -10.25 5.61 3.11
N ARG A 30 -10.29 6.94 3.05
CA ARG A 30 -11.05 7.69 2.07
C ARG A 30 -10.10 8.45 1.16
N LEU A 31 -10.33 8.37 -0.15
CA LEU A 31 -9.66 9.27 -1.11
C LEU A 31 -10.29 10.66 -1.01
N THR A 32 -9.51 11.63 -0.54
CA THR A 32 -9.94 13.01 -0.32
C THR A 32 -9.51 13.95 -1.45
N GLY A 33 -8.43 13.60 -2.17
CA GLY A 33 -7.86 14.49 -3.17
C GLY A 33 -6.88 13.80 -4.09
N ILE A 34 -6.61 14.45 -5.23
CA ILE A 34 -5.53 14.09 -6.14
C ILE A 34 -4.79 15.37 -6.50
N VAL A 35 -3.47 15.34 -6.35
CA VAL A 35 -2.58 16.48 -6.64
C VAL A 35 -1.72 16.15 -7.84
N TRP A 36 -1.78 17.01 -8.85
CA TRP A 36 -0.95 16.92 -10.05
C TRP A 36 0.18 17.95 -9.94
N SER A 37 1.42 17.49 -10.09
CA SER A 37 2.61 18.34 -10.04
C SER A 37 3.57 17.97 -11.16
N GLN A 38 4.53 18.84 -11.44
CA GLN A 38 5.64 18.54 -12.36
C GLN A 38 6.46 17.32 -11.91
N ARG A 39 6.43 17.00 -10.61
CA ARG A 39 7.11 15.85 -10.02
C ARG A 39 6.27 14.56 -10.05
N GLY A 40 5.06 14.61 -10.60
CA GLY A 40 4.15 13.47 -10.70
C GLY A 40 2.81 13.69 -10.02
N THR A 41 2.04 12.62 -9.94
CA THR A 41 0.68 12.58 -9.39
C THR A 41 0.68 11.96 -8.01
N TYR A 42 -0.07 12.55 -7.10
CA TYR A 42 -0.19 12.12 -5.71
C TYR A 42 -1.66 11.95 -5.32
N ALA A 43 -1.97 10.90 -4.58
CA ALA A 43 -3.26 10.66 -3.97
C ALA A 43 -3.23 11.14 -2.53
N LEU A 44 -4.25 11.90 -2.13
CA LEU A 44 -4.49 12.32 -0.76
C LEU A 44 -5.54 11.38 -0.16
N LEU A 45 -5.16 10.70 0.92
CA LEU A 45 -6.05 9.80 1.65
C LEU A 45 -6.20 10.25 3.08
N GLU A 46 -7.36 9.99 3.65
CA GLU A 46 -7.63 10.16 5.07
C GLU A 46 -7.91 8.79 5.68
N GLY A 47 -7.15 8.42 6.69
CA GLY A 47 -7.42 7.23 7.50
C GLY A 47 -8.62 7.46 8.42
N SER A 48 -9.20 6.39 8.94
CA SER A 48 -10.31 6.47 9.90
C SER A 48 -9.89 7.03 11.27
N ASP A 49 -8.59 7.18 11.53
CA ASP A 49 -8.00 7.95 12.62
C ASP A 49 -8.00 9.47 12.38
N GLY A 50 -8.39 9.93 11.19
CA GLY A 50 -8.30 11.33 10.79
C GLY A 50 -6.87 11.74 10.39
N ILE A 51 -5.95 10.79 10.20
CA ILE A 51 -4.60 11.08 9.70
C ILE A 51 -4.62 11.17 8.18
N GLY A 52 -4.04 12.24 7.65
CA GLY A 52 -3.83 12.45 6.21
C GLY A 52 -2.56 11.75 5.70
N TYR A 53 -2.69 11.05 4.57
CA TYR A 53 -1.62 10.37 3.86
C TYR A 53 -1.49 10.92 2.44
N ILE A 54 -0.25 11.08 1.97
CA ILE A 54 0.06 11.48 0.60
C ILE A 54 0.84 10.35 -0.04
N LEU A 55 0.29 9.74 -1.08
CA LEU A 55 0.86 8.56 -1.73
C LEU A 55 1.11 8.81 -3.21
N ARG A 56 2.15 8.18 -3.75
CA ARG A 56 2.39 8.05 -5.20
C ARG A 56 2.36 6.57 -5.62
N PRO A 57 2.25 6.26 -6.92
CA PRO A 57 2.29 4.87 -7.38
C PRO A 57 3.55 4.16 -6.89
N GLY A 58 3.35 2.99 -6.29
CA GLY A 58 4.39 2.17 -5.67
C GLY A 58 4.41 2.23 -4.14
N ASP A 59 3.83 3.27 -3.53
CA ASP A 59 3.74 3.41 -2.08
C ASP A 59 2.73 2.42 -1.48
N THR A 60 2.90 2.11 -0.20
CA THR A 60 2.07 1.15 0.53
C THR A 60 1.35 1.85 1.67
N LEU A 61 0.05 1.55 1.80
CA LEU A 61 -0.82 2.04 2.87
C LEU A 61 -1.50 0.82 3.50
N GLY A 62 -1.07 0.47 4.70
CA GLY A 62 -1.64 -0.69 5.39
C GLY A 62 -1.36 -1.99 4.65
N ASP A 63 -2.44 -2.67 4.26
CA ASP A 63 -2.45 -3.94 3.53
C ASP A 63 -2.45 -3.80 2.01
N GLY A 64 -2.43 -2.57 1.48
CA GLY A 64 -2.51 -2.31 0.05
C GLY A 64 -1.38 -1.45 -0.49
N ARG A 65 -0.97 -1.79 -1.71
CA ARG A 65 0.01 -1.03 -2.48
C ARG A 65 -0.69 -0.22 -3.57
N LEU A 66 -0.45 1.08 -3.60
CA LEU A 66 -0.97 1.96 -4.63
C LEU A 66 -0.31 1.61 -5.98
N VAL A 67 -1.10 1.25 -6.98
CA VAL A 67 -0.61 0.88 -8.31
C VAL A 67 -0.87 1.95 -9.35
N GLU A 68 -1.97 2.69 -9.22
CA GLU A 68 -2.38 3.69 -10.21
C GLU A 68 -3.18 4.81 -9.56
N ILE A 69 -3.00 6.02 -10.07
CA ILE A 69 -3.83 7.18 -9.74
C ILE A 69 -4.47 7.66 -11.04
N GLY A 70 -5.80 7.55 -11.10
CA GLY A 70 -6.62 8.07 -12.19
C GLY A 70 -7.08 9.51 -11.92
N THR A 71 -7.99 10.03 -12.74
CA THR A 71 -8.50 11.41 -12.58
C THR A 71 -9.30 11.61 -11.29
N GLU A 72 -10.07 10.60 -10.89
CA GLU A 72 -10.97 10.64 -9.74
C GLU A 72 -10.84 9.40 -8.84
N SER A 73 -9.78 8.61 -9.02
CA SER A 73 -9.63 7.32 -8.36
C SER A 73 -8.20 6.97 -8.03
N ALA A 74 -8.01 6.19 -6.96
CA ALA A 74 -6.74 5.58 -6.60
C ALA A 74 -6.95 4.06 -6.55
N VAL A 75 -6.07 3.32 -7.22
CA VAL A 75 -6.17 1.86 -7.35
C VAL A 75 -5.10 1.20 -6.52
N PHE A 76 -5.50 0.29 -5.66
CA PHE A 76 -4.62 -0.46 -4.78
C PHE A 76 -4.66 -1.96 -5.14
N ASN A 77 -3.52 -2.61 -4.98
CA ASN A 77 -3.45 -4.06 -4.89
C ASN A 77 -3.34 -4.42 -3.40
N VAL A 78 -4.32 -5.18 -2.92
CA VAL A 78 -4.44 -5.60 -1.52
C VAL A 78 -4.16 -7.11 -1.42
N VAL A 79 -3.34 -7.50 -0.44
CA VAL A 79 -3.04 -8.91 -0.16
C VAL A 79 -3.58 -9.26 1.22
N SER A 80 -4.75 -9.89 1.27
CA SER A 80 -5.42 -10.21 2.54
C SER A 80 -4.68 -11.26 3.38
N ARG A 81 -3.90 -12.14 2.75
CA ARG A 81 -3.05 -13.14 3.42
C ARG A 81 -1.81 -13.47 2.59
N PRO A 82 -0.65 -13.73 3.23
CA PRO A 82 0.54 -14.24 2.52
C PRO A 82 0.21 -15.46 1.68
N GLY A 83 0.58 -15.44 0.39
CA GLY A 83 0.30 -16.51 -0.56
C GLY A 83 -1.07 -16.44 -1.25
N SER A 84 -1.94 -15.48 -0.91
CA SER A 84 -3.17 -15.22 -1.66
C SER A 84 -2.90 -14.32 -2.87
N PRO A 85 -3.64 -14.47 -3.98
CA PRO A 85 -3.53 -13.55 -5.10
C PRO A 85 -3.94 -12.12 -4.68
N PRO A 86 -3.26 -11.08 -5.19
CA PRO A 86 -3.62 -9.71 -4.89
C PRO A 86 -5.00 -9.37 -5.47
N THR A 87 -5.82 -8.70 -4.65
CA THR A 87 -7.13 -8.18 -5.06
C THR A 87 -7.01 -6.70 -5.40
N ARG A 88 -7.60 -6.30 -6.53
CA ARG A 88 -7.62 -4.90 -6.96
C ARG A 88 -8.77 -4.17 -6.27
N VAL A 89 -8.45 -3.12 -5.51
CA VAL A 89 -9.39 -2.26 -4.81
C VAL A 89 -9.29 -0.86 -5.40
N THR A 90 -10.43 -0.26 -5.76
CA THR A 90 -10.48 1.10 -6.31
C THR A 90 -11.17 2.03 -5.32
N LEU A 91 -10.42 3.00 -4.81
CA LEU A 91 -10.98 4.11 -4.05
C LEU A 91 -11.37 5.23 -5.02
N ARG A 92 -12.55 5.81 -4.83
CA ARG A 92 -13.02 6.96 -5.60
C ARG A 92 -13.10 8.20 -4.75
N LEU A 93 -12.85 9.34 -5.40
CA LEU A 93 -13.04 10.65 -4.82
C LEU A 93 -14.52 10.80 -4.48
N LYS A 94 -14.80 10.99 -3.19
CA LYS A 94 -16.14 11.34 -2.74
C LYS A 94 -16.29 12.84 -2.84
N THR A 95 -16.99 13.31 -3.87
CA THR A 95 -17.57 14.65 -3.92
C THR A 95 -18.75 14.67 -2.95
N ASP A 96 -18.66 15.52 -1.92
CA ASP A 96 -19.81 15.86 -1.07
C ASP A 96 -20.75 16.83 -1.82
#